data_AF-A0A1Q9VQT6-F1
#
_entry.id   AF-A0A1Q9VQT6-F1
#
_cell.length_a   1.000
_cell.length_b   1.000
_cell.length_c   1.000
_cell.angle_alpha   90.00
_cell.angle_beta   90.00
_cell.angle_gamma   90.00
#
_symmetry.space_group_name_H-M   'P 1'
#
loop_
_entity.id
_entity.type
_entity.pdbx_description
1 polymer ?
#
loop_
_entity_poly.entity_id
_entity_poly.type
_entity_poly.pdbx_seq_one_letter_code
_entity_poly.pdbx_strand_id
1 'polypeptide(L)'
;MGSVLAMARAGDVVWGSGVNGKLVDREHALSDVDVRAVRGPRTRDFARRRGAEVPEVYGDPGLLVGHLWTRSALAGDRPRTDHLVVPNLHDLAAADRAHPTLSPRSPLDVCLGTIAASGFVVASSLHGVVVADALGVPARFVRSAVEPELKYRDYLEGTGRADVEIAETVEDALRLGPHPPPAWDPGPLLRAFPAELWGLRTVVEAARPVSGGPLAHGPTTGGNAAERRAWSGQRTGEGPGAGQGAGLHGLS
;
A
#
# COMPACT_ATOMS: atom_id res chain seq x y z
N MET A 1 -12.23 5.67 8.49
CA MET A 1 -10.82 5.21 8.51
C MET A 1 -10.74 3.81 9.08
N GLY A 2 -10.18 2.86 8.33
CA GLY A 2 -10.01 1.44 8.71
C GLY A 2 -10.87 0.45 7.92
N SER A 3 -10.66 -0.85 8.14
CA SER A 3 -11.49 -1.93 7.58
C SER A 3 -12.74 -2.15 8.46
N VAL A 4 -13.47 -1.06 8.73
CA VAL A 4 -14.52 -1.00 9.77
C VAL A 4 -15.92 -0.77 9.21
N LEU A 5 -16.09 -0.77 7.89
CA LEU A 5 -17.40 -0.51 7.26
C LEU A 5 -18.48 -1.48 7.76
N ALA A 6 -18.13 -2.73 8.03
CA ALA A 6 -19.05 -3.73 8.58
C ALA A 6 -19.49 -3.46 10.04
N MET A 7 -19.04 -2.36 10.66
CA MET A 7 -19.44 -1.90 11.99
C MET A 7 -20.20 -0.56 11.96
N ALA A 8 -20.37 0.05 10.77
CA ALA A 8 -21.08 1.32 10.62
C ALA A 8 -22.55 1.17 11.05
N ARG A 9 -23.15 2.18 11.66
CA ARG A 9 -24.53 2.16 12.16
C ARG A 9 -25.36 3.23 11.46
N ALA A 10 -26.68 3.13 11.60
CA ALA A 10 -27.59 4.15 11.10
C ALA A 10 -27.17 5.54 11.61
N GLY A 11 -27.06 6.51 10.69
CA GLY A 11 -26.58 7.87 10.97
C GLY A 11 -25.07 8.07 10.93
N ASP A 12 -24.27 7.01 10.76
CA ASP A 12 -22.83 7.17 10.52
C ASP A 12 -22.56 7.72 9.12
N VAL A 13 -21.52 8.55 9.01
CA VAL A 13 -21.00 9.04 7.73
C VAL A 13 -19.68 8.32 7.41
N VAL A 14 -19.62 7.70 6.24
CA VAL A 14 -18.46 6.92 5.79
C VAL A 14 -17.69 7.67 4.71
N TRP A 15 -16.41 7.89 4.98
CA TRP A 15 -15.47 8.52 4.06
C TRP A 15 -14.18 7.70 3.95
N GLY A 16 -14.05 6.98 2.82
CA GLY A 16 -12.85 6.21 2.44
C GLY A 16 -12.59 4.95 3.27
N SER A 17 -13.59 4.46 3.99
CA SER A 17 -13.49 3.21 4.78
C SER A 17 -13.54 1.97 3.89
N GLY A 18 -12.99 0.86 4.38
CA GLY A 18 -13.04 -0.44 3.72
C GLY A 18 -13.77 -1.51 4.53
N VAL A 19 -14.02 -2.67 3.92
CA VAL A 19 -14.50 -3.87 4.63
C VAL A 19 -13.31 -4.72 5.10
N ASN A 20 -13.42 -5.32 6.29
CA ASN A 20 -12.58 -6.44 6.70
C ASN A 20 -13.25 -7.75 6.28
N GLY A 21 -12.55 -8.60 5.53
CA GLY A 21 -13.04 -9.90 5.07
C GLY A 21 -13.60 -10.78 6.20
N LYS A 22 -13.12 -10.62 7.44
CA LYS A 22 -13.59 -11.37 8.62
C LYS A 22 -15.02 -11.03 9.04
N LEU A 23 -15.59 -9.91 8.58
CA LEU A 23 -16.91 -9.42 8.97
C LEU A 23 -17.95 -9.54 7.84
N VAL A 24 -17.62 -10.26 6.77
CA VAL A 24 -18.45 -10.36 5.56
C VAL A 24 -19.76 -11.14 5.82
N ASP A 25 -19.79 -11.99 6.83
CA ASP A 25 -20.95 -12.83 7.16
C ASP A 25 -21.95 -12.18 8.14
N ARG A 26 -21.69 -10.94 8.59
CA ARG A 26 -22.69 -10.22 9.38
C ARG A 26 -23.80 -9.70 8.48
N GLU A 27 -25.03 -10.13 8.76
CA GLU A 27 -26.26 -9.49 8.28
C GLU A 27 -26.36 -8.13 8.96
N HIS A 28 -25.82 -7.12 8.28
CA HIS A 28 -25.84 -5.75 8.75
C HIS A 28 -26.30 -4.86 7.60
N ALA A 29 -27.52 -4.34 7.71
CA ALA A 29 -28.06 -3.42 6.73
C ALA A 29 -27.28 -2.09 6.78
N LEU A 30 -26.97 -1.54 5.61
CA LEU A 30 -26.24 -0.27 5.47
C LEU A 30 -27.11 0.79 4.78
N SER A 31 -28.42 0.58 4.67
CA SER A 31 -29.36 1.49 4.02
C SER A 31 -29.44 2.88 4.67
N ASP A 32 -29.21 2.95 5.99
CA ASP A 32 -29.27 4.21 6.76
C ASP A 32 -27.88 4.81 7.04
N VAL A 33 -26.85 4.35 6.30
CA VAL A 33 -25.48 4.86 6.41
C VAL A 33 -25.22 5.82 5.25
N ASP A 34 -24.73 7.01 5.57
CA ASP A 34 -24.34 7.99 4.56
C ASP A 34 -22.93 7.67 4.04
N VAL A 35 -22.85 6.98 2.90
CA VAL A 35 -21.58 6.59 2.30
C VAL A 35 -21.15 7.60 1.23
N ARG A 36 -20.18 8.44 1.56
CA ARG A 36 -19.65 9.47 0.66
C ARG A 36 -18.50 8.98 -0.20
N ALA A 37 -17.69 8.06 0.33
CA ALA A 37 -16.58 7.43 -0.37
C ALA A 37 -16.19 6.13 0.31
N VAL A 38 -15.59 5.19 -0.43
CA VAL A 38 -15.06 3.94 0.11
C VAL A 38 -13.64 3.68 -0.38
N ARG A 39 -12.92 2.73 0.23
CA ARG A 39 -11.53 2.44 -0.14
C ARG A 39 -11.37 1.98 -1.59
N GLY A 40 -12.32 1.18 -2.10
CA GLY A 40 -12.26 0.61 -3.43
C GLY A 40 -13.54 -0.09 -3.87
N PRO A 41 -13.55 -0.65 -5.09
CA PRO A 41 -14.75 -1.20 -5.73
C PRO A 41 -15.32 -2.43 -5.00
N ARG A 42 -14.49 -3.27 -4.38
CA ARG A 42 -14.98 -4.46 -3.64
C ARG A 42 -15.76 -4.05 -2.41
N THR A 43 -15.29 -3.03 -1.70
CA THR A 43 -15.99 -2.43 -0.56
C THR A 43 -17.31 -1.80 -1.03
N ARG A 44 -17.31 -1.08 -2.15
CA ARG A 44 -18.53 -0.51 -2.74
C ARG A 44 -19.56 -1.59 -3.02
N ASP A 45 -19.17 -2.64 -3.72
CA ASP A 45 -20.07 -3.74 -4.08
C ASP A 45 -20.64 -4.46 -2.86
N PHE A 46 -19.80 -4.65 -1.83
CA PHE A 46 -20.25 -5.20 -0.54
C PHE A 46 -21.35 -4.34 0.10
N ALA A 47 -21.16 -3.03 0.13
CA ALA A 47 -22.11 -2.11 0.76
C ALA A 47 -23.41 -1.96 -0.06
N ARG A 48 -23.32 -1.91 -1.39
CA ARG A 48 -24.49 -1.87 -2.27
C ARG A 48 -25.37 -3.11 -2.13
N ARG A 49 -24.77 -4.31 -2.00
CA ARG A 49 -25.51 -5.55 -1.71
C ARG A 49 -26.24 -5.54 -0.36
N ARG A 50 -25.94 -4.59 0.52
CA ARG A 50 -26.55 -4.40 1.85
C ARG A 50 -27.46 -3.17 1.92
N GLY A 51 -27.85 -2.64 0.76
CA GLY A 51 -28.83 -1.56 0.64
C GLY A 51 -28.26 -0.15 0.74
N ALA A 52 -26.94 0.03 0.87
CA ALA A 52 -26.35 1.36 0.86
C ALA A 52 -26.30 1.98 -0.55
N GLU A 53 -26.59 3.27 -0.64
CA GLU A 53 -26.18 4.07 -1.79
C GLU A 53 -24.70 4.42 -1.66
N VAL A 54 -23.91 4.07 -2.67
CA VAL A 54 -22.45 4.26 -2.64
C VAL A 54 -21.96 4.83 -3.97
N PRO A 55 -21.43 6.07 -3.98
CA PRO A 55 -20.90 6.68 -5.19
C PRO A 55 -19.60 5.99 -5.63
N GLU A 56 -19.22 6.20 -6.89
CA GLU A 56 -17.93 5.72 -7.44
C GLU A 56 -16.78 6.65 -7.05
N VAL A 57 -16.65 6.91 -5.75
CA VAL A 57 -15.58 7.71 -5.15
C VAL A 57 -14.72 6.79 -4.32
N TYR A 58 -13.49 6.58 -4.79
CA TYR A 58 -12.54 5.64 -4.19
C TYR A 58 -11.32 6.34 -3.59
N GLY A 59 -10.89 5.84 -2.43
CA GLY A 59 -9.62 6.21 -1.83
C GLY A 59 -9.60 6.00 -0.32
N ASP A 60 -8.44 5.60 0.18
CA ASP A 60 -8.15 5.61 1.61
C ASP A 60 -7.71 7.03 2.03
N PRO A 61 -8.26 7.65 3.09
CA PRO A 61 -7.84 8.98 3.53
C PRO A 61 -6.36 9.08 3.90
N GLY A 62 -5.69 7.96 4.21
CA GLY A 62 -4.24 7.91 4.38
C GLY A 62 -3.45 8.35 3.14
N LEU A 63 -4.03 8.28 1.94
CA LEU A 63 -3.43 8.84 0.72
C LEU A 63 -3.28 10.37 0.77
N LEU A 64 -4.05 11.05 1.62
CA LEU A 64 -3.98 12.49 1.78
C LEU A 64 -2.81 12.95 2.66
N VAL A 65 -2.06 12.03 3.29
CA VAL A 65 -0.85 12.37 4.06
C VAL A 65 0.14 13.18 3.22
N GLY A 66 0.33 12.82 1.94
CA GLY A 66 1.22 13.54 1.02
C GLY A 66 0.73 14.94 0.63
N HIS A 67 -0.53 15.27 0.91
CA HIS A 67 -1.08 16.63 0.72
C HIS A 67 -0.85 17.52 1.94
N LEU A 68 -0.65 16.92 3.11
CA LEU A 68 -0.44 17.62 4.37
C LEU A 68 1.05 17.85 4.65
N TRP A 69 1.90 16.89 4.29
CA TRP A 69 3.34 16.96 4.51
C TRP A 69 4.13 16.41 3.34
N THR A 70 5.28 17.02 3.06
CA THR A 70 6.24 16.46 2.11
C THR A 70 6.99 15.29 2.74
N ARG A 71 7.44 14.36 1.90
CA ARG A 71 8.31 13.25 2.33
C ARG A 71 9.56 13.75 3.06
N SER A 72 10.20 14.82 2.58
CA SER A 72 11.40 15.38 3.20
C SER A 72 11.14 15.93 4.61
N ALA A 73 10.00 16.62 4.81
CA ALA A 73 9.63 17.14 6.12
C ALA A 73 9.35 16.03 7.14
N LEU A 74 8.68 14.94 6.72
CA LEU A 74 8.40 13.81 7.60
C LEU A 74 9.66 12.99 7.91
N ALA A 75 10.52 12.75 6.92
CA ALA A 75 11.77 12.04 7.12
C ALA A 75 12.67 12.78 8.12
N GLY A 76 12.82 14.10 7.95
CA GLY A 76 13.76 14.91 8.73
C GLY A 76 15.19 14.38 8.59
N ASP A 77 15.92 14.34 9.71
CA ASP A 77 17.31 13.85 9.77
C ASP A 77 17.42 12.34 10.03
N ARG A 78 16.31 11.59 9.88
CA ARG A 78 16.33 10.14 10.12
C ARG A 78 17.27 9.44 9.14
N PRO A 79 18.04 8.43 9.59
CA PRO A 79 18.84 7.62 8.70
C PRO A 79 17.97 6.95 7.62
N ARG A 80 18.47 6.94 6.39
CA ARG A 80 17.80 6.23 5.30
C ARG A 80 18.09 4.75 5.39
N THR A 81 17.07 3.93 5.12
CA THR A 81 17.21 2.47 4.99
C THR A 81 16.91 2.06 3.56
N ASP A 82 17.56 1.00 3.08
CA ASP A 82 17.29 0.46 1.75
C ASP A 82 15.85 -0.09 1.67
N HIS A 83 15.42 -0.77 2.73
CA HIS A 83 14.04 -1.24 2.88
C HIS A 83 13.54 -1.17 4.33
N LEU A 84 12.22 -1.35 4.47
CA LEU A 84 11.52 -1.43 5.74
C LEU A 84 10.38 -2.45 5.65
N VAL A 85 10.26 -3.31 6.66
CA VAL A 85 9.13 -4.21 6.82
C VAL A 85 8.11 -3.62 7.78
N VAL A 86 6.84 -3.52 7.36
CA VAL A 86 5.73 -3.04 8.19
C VAL A 86 4.68 -4.16 8.32
N PRO A 87 4.82 -5.05 9.31
CA PRO A 87 3.88 -6.15 9.50
C PRO A 87 2.52 -5.63 9.96
N ASN A 88 1.47 -6.40 9.68
CA ASN A 88 0.20 -6.25 10.38
C ASN A 88 0.41 -6.43 11.88
N LEU A 89 -0.45 -5.82 12.71
CA LEU A 89 -0.42 -6.00 14.16
C LEU A 89 -0.42 -7.49 14.56
N HIS A 90 -1.24 -8.30 13.87
CA HIS A 90 -1.35 -9.71 14.16
C HIS A 90 -0.20 -10.56 13.61
N ASP A 91 0.62 -10.01 12.70
CA ASP A 91 1.83 -10.66 12.18
C ASP A 91 3.09 -10.23 12.97
N LEU A 92 3.01 -9.14 13.75
CA LEU A 92 4.18 -8.50 14.37
C LEU A 92 4.99 -9.45 15.27
N ALA A 93 4.34 -10.35 16.00
CA ALA A 93 5.03 -11.29 16.87
C ALA A 93 5.84 -12.34 16.10
N ALA A 94 5.44 -12.64 14.87
CA ALA A 94 6.10 -13.60 13.97
C ALA A 94 6.99 -12.92 12.93
N ALA A 95 7.13 -11.58 12.98
CA ALA A 95 7.91 -10.83 12.01
C ALA A 95 9.39 -11.24 12.08
N ASP A 96 9.99 -11.47 10.91
CA ASP A 96 11.39 -11.83 10.81
C ASP A 96 12.28 -10.70 11.33
N ARG A 97 13.15 -11.04 12.28
CA ARG A 97 14.09 -10.12 12.90
C ARG A 97 15.31 -9.83 12.01
N ALA A 98 15.46 -10.53 10.89
CA ALA A 98 16.50 -10.29 9.90
C ALA A 98 16.34 -8.95 9.14
N HIS A 99 15.15 -8.33 9.21
CA HIS A 99 14.85 -7.09 8.50
C HIS A 99 14.52 -5.92 9.44
N PRO A 100 14.90 -4.68 9.06
CA PRO A 100 14.40 -3.48 9.73
C PRO A 100 12.88 -3.49 9.76
N THR A 101 12.29 -3.47 10.96
CA THR A 101 10.86 -3.67 11.15
C THR A 101 10.25 -2.50 11.92
N LEU A 102 9.17 -1.94 11.39
CA LEU A 102 8.38 -0.90 12.06
C LEU A 102 7.08 -1.51 12.61
N SER A 103 6.89 -1.40 13.92
CA SER A 103 5.59 -1.71 14.53
C SER A 103 4.50 -0.74 14.03
N PRO A 104 3.34 -1.23 13.57
CA PRO A 104 2.23 -0.37 13.17
C PRO A 104 1.54 0.33 14.36
N ARG A 105 1.96 0.02 15.60
CA ARG A 105 1.49 0.69 16.83
C ARG A 105 2.44 1.78 17.33
N SER A 106 3.55 2.02 16.63
CA SER A 106 4.44 3.11 16.97
C SER A 106 3.69 4.45 16.88
N PRO A 107 4.14 5.49 17.60
CA PRO A 107 3.58 6.83 17.47
C PRO A 107 3.47 7.27 16.01
N LEU A 108 2.46 8.10 15.68
CA LEU A 108 2.16 8.47 14.31
C LEU A 108 3.34 9.12 13.59
N ASP A 109 4.01 10.06 14.25
CA ASP A 109 5.21 10.76 13.76
C ASP A 109 6.37 9.79 13.51
N VAL A 110 6.53 8.77 14.37
CA VAL A 110 7.51 7.69 14.18
C VAL A 110 7.16 6.85 12.96
N CYS A 111 5.89 6.46 12.81
CA CYS A 111 5.45 5.68 11.64
C CYS A 111 5.68 6.43 10.34
N LEU A 112 5.16 7.66 10.26
CA LEU A 112 5.27 8.50 9.07
C LEU A 112 6.73 8.80 8.73
N GLY A 113 7.54 9.20 9.73
CA GLY A 113 8.93 9.54 9.51
C GLY A 113 9.80 8.35 9.13
N THR A 114 9.55 7.17 9.70
CA THR A 114 10.30 5.94 9.35
C THR A 114 9.96 5.48 7.93
N ILE A 115 8.67 5.50 7.55
CA ILE A 115 8.25 5.19 6.17
C ILE A 115 8.85 6.21 5.20
N ALA A 116 8.78 7.51 5.50
CA ALA A 116 9.33 8.57 4.65
C ALA A 116 10.86 8.43 4.42
N ALA A 117 11.59 7.95 5.43
CA ALA A 117 13.03 7.72 5.37
C ALA A 117 13.43 6.40 4.66
N SER A 118 12.47 5.55 4.28
CA SER A 118 12.75 4.24 3.67
C SER A 118 12.92 4.31 2.15
N GLY A 119 13.78 3.46 1.58
CA GLY A 119 13.96 3.28 0.14
C GLY A 119 12.88 2.42 -0.51
N PHE A 120 12.41 1.39 0.21
CA PHE A 120 11.36 0.47 -0.22
C PHE A 120 10.57 -0.06 0.99
N VAL A 121 9.24 -0.08 0.90
CA VAL A 121 8.37 -0.58 1.98
C VAL A 121 7.73 -1.91 1.58
N VAL A 122 8.00 -2.96 2.34
CA VAL A 122 7.31 -4.25 2.25
C VAL A 122 6.35 -4.36 3.42
N ALA A 123 5.06 -4.58 3.19
CA ALA A 123 4.10 -4.53 4.29
C ALA A 123 2.96 -5.54 4.18
N SER A 124 2.68 -6.23 5.29
CA SER A 124 1.38 -6.88 5.52
C SER A 124 0.42 -5.96 6.32
N SER A 125 0.87 -4.77 6.72
CA SER A 125 -0.03 -3.70 7.16
C SER A 125 -0.55 -2.92 5.96
N LEU A 126 -1.89 -2.78 5.83
CA LEU A 126 -2.50 -1.98 4.76
C LEU A 126 -1.91 -0.56 4.73
N HIS A 127 -1.89 0.11 5.88
CA HIS A 127 -1.44 1.49 5.97
C HIS A 127 0.07 1.66 5.78
N GLY A 128 0.86 0.57 5.88
CA GLY A 128 2.28 0.62 5.51
C GLY A 128 2.44 1.01 4.04
N VAL A 129 1.68 0.36 3.15
CA VAL A 129 1.67 0.68 1.71
C VAL A 129 0.92 1.99 1.42
N VAL A 130 -0.24 2.24 2.05
CA VAL A 130 -1.01 3.47 1.81
C VAL A 130 -0.18 4.73 2.09
N VAL A 131 0.54 4.75 3.22
CA VAL A 131 1.40 5.88 3.58
C VAL A 131 2.62 5.96 2.66
N ALA A 132 3.22 4.83 2.30
CA ALA A 132 4.33 4.81 1.36
C ALA A 132 3.92 5.38 -0.01
N ASP A 133 2.77 4.96 -0.55
CA ASP A 133 2.18 5.47 -1.77
C ASP A 133 1.90 6.99 -1.68
N ALA A 134 1.33 7.46 -0.57
CA ALA A 134 1.07 8.88 -0.33
C ALA A 134 2.35 9.74 -0.36
N LEU A 135 3.49 9.16 0.04
CA LEU A 135 4.78 9.83 0.13
C LEU A 135 5.69 9.57 -1.08
N GLY A 136 5.23 8.82 -2.07
CA GLY A 136 6.04 8.41 -3.22
C GLY A 136 7.23 7.51 -2.84
N VAL A 137 7.10 6.74 -1.75
CA VAL A 137 8.04 5.70 -1.36
C VAL A 137 7.63 4.40 -2.08
N PRO A 138 8.52 3.76 -2.86
CA PRO A 138 8.23 2.46 -3.47
C PRO A 138 7.71 1.47 -2.43
N ALA A 139 6.67 0.70 -2.76
CA ALA A 139 6.07 -0.23 -1.81
C ALA A 139 5.46 -1.48 -2.47
N ARG A 140 5.40 -2.58 -1.71
CA ARG A 140 4.71 -3.81 -2.10
C ARG A 140 4.02 -4.46 -0.91
N PHE A 141 2.82 -4.98 -1.13
CA PHE A 141 2.18 -5.86 -0.16
C PHE A 141 2.87 -7.23 -0.09
N VAL A 142 3.05 -7.71 1.14
CA VAL A 142 3.31 -9.12 1.44
C VAL A 142 2.09 -9.71 2.13
N ARG A 143 1.77 -10.97 1.83
CA ARG A 143 0.65 -11.70 2.43
C ARG A 143 0.76 -11.68 3.96
N SER A 144 -0.37 -11.46 4.62
CA SER A 144 -0.49 -11.63 6.06
C SER A 144 -0.80 -13.09 6.39
N ALA A 145 -0.27 -13.60 7.49
CA ALA A 145 -0.56 -14.97 7.93
C ALA A 145 -2.01 -15.13 8.45
N VAL A 146 -2.65 -14.02 8.82
CA VAL A 146 -3.91 -14.01 9.59
C VAL A 146 -4.97 -13.08 9.04
N GLU A 147 -4.62 -12.15 8.15
CA GLU A 147 -5.55 -11.19 7.57
C GLU A 147 -5.92 -11.54 6.13
N PRO A 148 -7.21 -11.45 5.75
CA PRO A 148 -7.63 -11.68 4.37
C PRO A 148 -7.03 -10.65 3.40
N GLU A 149 -6.71 -11.12 2.19
CA GLU A 149 -6.18 -10.28 1.11
C GLU A 149 -7.20 -9.26 0.57
N LEU A 150 -8.50 -9.43 0.87
CA LEU A 150 -9.59 -8.58 0.36
C LEU A 150 -9.24 -7.09 0.49
N LYS A 151 -8.68 -6.66 1.62
CA LYS A 151 -8.33 -5.25 1.86
C LYS A 151 -7.21 -4.74 0.97
N TYR A 152 -6.24 -5.60 0.62
CA TYR A 152 -5.15 -5.24 -0.29
C TYR A 152 -5.68 -5.15 -1.72
N ARG A 153 -6.45 -6.15 -2.16
CA ARG A 153 -7.06 -6.18 -3.51
C ARG A 153 -8.00 -4.99 -3.73
N ASP A 154 -8.86 -4.72 -2.76
CA ASP A 154 -9.78 -3.58 -2.78
C ASP A 154 -9.04 -2.24 -2.89
N TYR A 155 -7.95 -2.06 -2.14
CA TYR A 155 -7.10 -0.86 -2.24
C TYR A 155 -6.37 -0.76 -3.58
N LEU A 156 -5.76 -1.86 -4.05
CA LEU A 156 -5.03 -1.90 -5.31
C LEU A 156 -5.96 -1.59 -6.49
N GLU A 157 -7.15 -2.18 -6.53
CA GLU A 157 -8.17 -1.87 -7.54
C GLU A 157 -8.63 -0.41 -7.45
N GLY A 158 -8.89 0.10 -6.24
CA GLY A 158 -9.26 1.51 -6.01
C GLY A 158 -8.18 2.53 -6.39
N THR A 159 -6.95 2.07 -6.64
CA THR A 159 -5.80 2.89 -7.04
C THR A 159 -5.26 2.50 -8.43
N GLY A 160 -6.07 1.80 -9.24
CA GLY A 160 -5.76 1.49 -10.64
C GLY A 160 -4.75 0.36 -10.85
N ARG A 161 -4.58 -0.53 -9.86
CA ARG A 161 -3.55 -1.59 -9.83
C ARG A 161 -4.16 -2.99 -9.67
N ALA A 162 -5.26 -3.29 -10.36
CA ALA A 162 -6.03 -4.52 -10.18
C ALA A 162 -5.20 -5.82 -10.38
N ASP A 163 -4.30 -5.83 -11.37
CA ASP A 163 -3.59 -7.04 -11.82
C ASP A 163 -2.21 -7.24 -11.18
N VAL A 164 -1.88 -6.50 -10.12
CA VAL A 164 -0.56 -6.61 -9.48
C VAL A 164 -0.53 -7.78 -8.49
N GLU A 165 0.60 -8.48 -8.48
CA GLU A 165 0.82 -9.62 -7.58
C GLU A 165 1.15 -9.15 -6.15
N ILE A 166 0.50 -9.76 -5.14
CA ILE A 166 0.87 -9.62 -3.74
C ILE A 166 1.91 -10.69 -3.43
N ALA A 167 3.04 -10.30 -2.83
CA ALA A 167 4.13 -11.23 -2.57
C ALA A 167 3.78 -12.22 -1.45
N GLU A 168 4.34 -13.43 -1.50
CA GLU A 168 4.09 -14.46 -0.49
C GLU A 168 4.97 -14.29 0.75
N THR A 169 6.24 -13.87 0.57
CA THR A 169 7.19 -13.61 1.67
C THR A 169 7.89 -12.26 1.51
N VAL A 170 8.64 -11.84 2.52
CA VAL A 170 9.42 -10.59 2.44
C VAL A 170 10.50 -10.70 1.37
N GLU A 171 11.21 -11.83 1.28
CA GLU A 171 12.24 -12.09 0.27
C GLU A 171 11.64 -12.06 -1.13
N ASP A 172 10.45 -12.63 -1.29
CA ASP A 172 9.72 -12.60 -2.54
C ASP A 172 9.31 -11.16 -2.92
N ALA A 173 8.86 -10.36 -1.95
CA ALA A 173 8.54 -8.96 -2.17
C ALA A 173 9.78 -8.15 -2.59
N LEU A 174 10.93 -8.40 -1.96
CA LEU A 174 12.21 -7.81 -2.33
C LEU A 174 12.59 -8.21 -3.76
N ARG A 175 12.47 -9.50 -4.12
CA ARG A 175 12.71 -10.05 -5.47
C ARG A 175 11.84 -9.41 -6.55
N LEU A 176 10.55 -9.28 -6.29
CA LEU A 176 9.55 -8.75 -7.22
C LEU A 176 9.64 -7.22 -7.38
N GLY A 177 10.24 -6.52 -6.43
CA GLY A 177 10.33 -5.06 -6.40
C GLY A 177 8.99 -4.39 -6.09
N PRO A 178 8.85 -3.06 -6.25
CA PRO A 178 7.64 -2.35 -5.86
C PRO A 178 6.44 -2.65 -6.77
N HIS A 179 5.24 -2.34 -6.30
CA HIS A 179 4.10 -2.14 -7.17
C HIS A 179 4.33 -0.91 -8.07
N PRO A 180 3.64 -0.82 -9.22
CA PRO A 180 3.50 0.45 -9.93
C PRO A 180 2.95 1.54 -8.99
N PRO A 181 3.32 2.81 -9.23
CA PRO A 181 2.72 3.93 -8.51
C PRO A 181 1.18 3.93 -8.64
N PRO A 182 0.44 4.43 -7.64
CA PRO A 182 -1.01 4.52 -7.72
C PRO A 182 -1.44 5.47 -8.85
N ALA A 183 -2.40 5.04 -9.66
CA ALA A 183 -3.09 5.90 -10.62
C ALA A 183 -4.37 6.44 -9.95
N TRP A 184 -4.21 7.48 -9.12
CA TRP A 184 -5.27 7.98 -8.25
C TRP A 184 -5.36 9.51 -8.26
N ASP A 185 -6.58 10.04 -8.36
CA ASP A 185 -6.90 11.46 -8.26
C ASP A 185 -7.48 11.77 -6.85
N PRO A 186 -6.87 12.67 -6.07
CA PRO A 186 -7.38 13.07 -4.75
C PRO A 186 -8.68 13.88 -4.81
N GLY A 187 -8.98 14.53 -5.94
CA GLY A 187 -10.07 15.49 -6.06
C GLY A 187 -11.45 14.94 -5.65
N PRO A 188 -11.90 13.78 -6.18
CA PRO A 188 -13.15 13.16 -5.79
C PRO A 188 -13.23 12.85 -4.29
N LEU A 189 -12.16 12.30 -3.71
CA LEU A 189 -12.13 11.97 -2.27
C LEU A 189 -12.22 13.23 -1.42
N LEU A 190 -11.47 14.28 -1.76
CA LEU A 190 -11.51 15.57 -1.06
C LEU A 190 -12.90 16.22 -1.15
N ARG A 191 -13.54 16.22 -2.33
CA ARG A 191 -14.90 16.73 -2.51
C ARG A 191 -15.95 15.96 -1.70
N ALA A 192 -15.73 14.67 -1.49
CA ALA A 192 -16.59 13.81 -0.70
C ALA A 192 -16.37 13.91 0.82
N PHE A 193 -15.39 14.69 1.27
CA PHE A 193 -15.18 14.91 2.70
C PHE A 193 -16.41 15.57 3.31
N PRO A 194 -16.94 15.08 4.46
CA PRO A 194 -18.17 15.59 5.05
C PRO A 194 -17.93 16.89 5.85
N ALA A 195 -17.44 17.93 5.15
CA ALA A 195 -17.03 19.22 5.68
C ALA A 195 -18.10 19.87 6.57
N GLU A 196 -19.37 19.66 6.24
CA GLU A 196 -20.54 20.16 6.95
C GLU A 196 -20.59 19.71 8.40
N LEU A 197 -20.07 18.52 8.74
CA LEU A 197 -20.03 18.00 10.11
C LEU A 197 -19.11 18.81 11.03
N TRP A 198 -18.22 19.63 10.45
CA TRP A 198 -17.31 20.52 11.16
C TRP A 198 -17.59 22.00 10.88
N GLY A 199 -18.76 22.34 10.33
CA GLY A 199 -19.13 23.71 10.00
C GLY A 199 -18.32 24.32 8.84
N LEU A 200 -17.65 23.50 8.04
CA LEU A 200 -16.88 23.92 6.88
C LEU A 200 -17.75 23.88 5.61
N ARG A 201 -17.56 24.83 4.70
CA ARG A 201 -18.31 24.88 3.42
C ARG A 201 -17.73 23.98 2.33
N THR A 202 -16.40 23.85 2.28
CA THR A 202 -15.67 22.95 1.38
C THR A 202 -14.24 22.80 1.88
N VAL A 203 -13.60 21.67 1.60
CA VAL A 203 -12.16 21.44 1.85
C VAL A 203 -11.29 21.70 0.60
N VAL A 204 -11.90 21.88 -0.57
CA VAL A 204 -11.16 22.00 -1.84
C VAL A 204 -10.51 23.37 -2.03
N GLU A 205 -11.08 24.43 -1.45
CA GLU A 205 -10.51 25.79 -1.57
C GLU A 205 -9.26 26.00 -0.68
N ALA A 206 -9.05 25.17 0.35
CA ALA A 206 -7.95 25.32 1.29
C ALA A 206 -6.65 24.59 0.86
N ALA A 207 -6.74 23.59 -0.02
CA ALA A 207 -5.59 22.83 -0.49
C ALA A 207 -4.97 23.49 -1.74
N ARG A 208 -4.31 24.66 -1.57
CA ARG A 208 -3.36 25.12 -2.59
C ARG A 208 -2.15 24.18 -2.57
N PRO A 209 -1.66 23.69 -3.72
CA PRO A 209 -0.45 22.89 -3.74
C PRO A 209 0.68 23.69 -3.08
N VAL A 210 1.43 23.05 -2.18
CA VAL A 210 2.70 23.59 -1.69
C VAL A 210 3.61 23.66 -2.93
N SER A 211 3.74 24.84 -3.49
CA SER A 211 4.49 25.08 -4.72
C SER A 211 5.95 24.68 -4.53
N GLY A 212 6.34 23.58 -5.18
CA GLY A 212 7.71 23.11 -5.28
C GLY A 212 7.97 22.53 -6.68
N GLY A 213 8.14 23.42 -7.66
CA GLY A 213 8.69 23.13 -8.99
C GLY A 213 7.77 22.43 -10.01
N PRO A 214 7.89 22.73 -11.31
CA PRO A 214 7.03 22.15 -12.33
C PRO A 214 7.35 20.67 -12.55
N LEU A 215 6.31 19.83 -12.47
CA LEU A 215 6.30 18.51 -13.11
C LEU A 215 6.34 18.74 -14.63
N ALA A 216 7.53 18.68 -15.22
CA ALA A 216 7.68 18.64 -16.66
C ALA A 216 7.28 17.24 -17.15
N HIS A 217 6.07 17.12 -17.69
CA HIS A 217 5.67 16.00 -18.54
C HIS A 217 6.05 16.33 -20.01
N GLY A 218 7.08 15.66 -20.50
CA GLY A 218 7.48 15.64 -21.91
C GLY A 218 8.49 14.50 -22.13
N PRO A 219 8.46 13.79 -23.27
CA PRO A 219 9.15 12.52 -23.40
C PRO A 219 10.65 12.75 -23.60
N THR A 220 11.47 12.44 -22.59
CA THR A 220 12.91 12.31 -22.76
C THR A 220 13.25 10.91 -23.24
N THR A 221 13.39 10.79 -24.56
CA THR A 221 14.21 9.79 -25.20
C THR A 221 15.66 9.95 -24.73
N GLY A 222 16.15 9.00 -23.93
CA GLY A 222 17.53 9.01 -23.45
C GLY A 222 17.74 8.18 -22.18
N GLY A 223 17.37 6.90 -22.22
CA GLY A 223 17.63 5.98 -21.12
C GLY A 223 19.13 5.66 -21.02
N ASN A 224 19.77 6.10 -19.93
CA ASN A 224 21.10 5.65 -19.58
C ASN A 224 21.03 4.16 -19.16
N ALA A 225 21.81 3.31 -19.82
CA ALA A 225 21.81 1.85 -19.66
C ALA A 225 22.37 1.34 -18.31
N ALA A 226 22.72 2.24 -17.38
CA ALA A 226 23.34 1.92 -16.10
C ALA A 226 22.35 1.54 -14.99
N GLU A 227 21.12 2.07 -14.98
CA GLU A 227 20.16 1.83 -13.87
C GLU A 227 19.35 0.53 -14.01
N ARG A 228 19.40 -0.12 -15.18
CA ARG A 228 18.78 -1.44 -15.39
C ARG A 228 19.66 -2.61 -14.95
N ARG A 229 20.92 -2.36 -14.56
CA ARG A 229 21.90 -3.42 -14.23
C ARG A 229 22.03 -3.74 -12.74
N ALA A 230 21.29 -3.07 -11.84
CA ALA A 230 21.40 -3.31 -10.40
C ALA A 230 20.52 -4.46 -9.87
N TRP A 231 19.65 -5.06 -10.69
CA TRP A 231 18.78 -6.18 -10.27
C TRP A 231 18.85 -7.42 -11.19
N SER A 232 19.90 -7.56 -12.00
CA SER A 232 20.14 -8.76 -12.81
C SER A 232 21.43 -9.45 -12.38
N GLY A 233 21.36 -10.32 -11.37
CA GLY A 233 22.45 -11.22 -11.01
C GLY A 233 22.64 -12.32 -12.06
N GLN A 234 23.47 -12.09 -13.06
CA GLN A 234 24.02 -13.16 -13.89
C GLN A 234 25.16 -13.85 -13.12
N ARG A 235 24.98 -15.14 -12.83
CA ARG A 235 26.04 -16.04 -12.37
C ARG A 235 27.04 -16.21 -13.51
N THR A 236 28.27 -15.76 -13.34
CA THR A 236 29.40 -16.26 -14.13
C THR A 236 29.81 -17.60 -13.55
N GLY A 237 29.62 -18.65 -14.36
CA GLY A 237 30.17 -19.96 -14.08
C GLY A 237 31.66 -19.95 -14.33
N GLU A 238 32.42 -20.42 -13.35
CA GLU A 238 33.75 -20.99 -13.53
C GLU A 238 33.70 -22.37 -12.88
N GLY A 239 33.85 -23.41 -13.69
CA GLY A 239 34.18 -24.74 -13.23
C GLY A 239 35.62 -25.06 -13.59
N PRO A 240 36.32 -25.88 -12.80
CA PRO A 240 37.27 -26.85 -13.30
C PRO A 240 36.56 -28.21 -13.33
N GLY A 241 36.69 -29.06 -14.33
CA GLY A 241 37.93 -29.49 -14.94
C GLY A 241 37.86 -31.02 -14.91
N ALA A 242 38.00 -31.63 -16.08
CA ALA A 242 37.69 -33.02 -16.37
C ALA A 242 38.46 -34.05 -15.54
N GLY A 243 37.77 -35.13 -15.16
CA GLY A 243 38.34 -36.41 -14.75
C GLY A 243 37.60 -37.54 -15.47
N GLN A 244 38.28 -38.15 -16.44
CA GLN A 244 37.83 -39.28 -17.24
C GLN A 244 37.73 -40.57 -16.41
N GLY A 245 36.92 -41.53 -16.85
CA GLY A 245 37.15 -42.95 -16.57
C GLY A 245 35.90 -43.77 -16.29
N ALA A 246 35.27 -44.27 -17.35
CA ALA A 246 34.30 -45.35 -17.28
C ALA A 246 34.98 -46.69 -16.94
N GLY A 247 34.31 -47.51 -16.13
CA GLY A 247 34.68 -48.89 -15.85
C GLY A 247 33.52 -49.65 -15.21
N LEU A 248 32.75 -50.36 -16.03
CA LEU A 248 31.80 -51.41 -15.64
C LEU A 248 32.55 -52.71 -15.25
N HIS A 249 31.79 -53.68 -14.72
CA HIS A 249 32.16 -55.02 -14.18
C HIS A 249 32.40 -54.98 -12.66
N GLY A 250 31.74 -55.75 -11.79
CA GLY A 250 30.95 -56.97 -11.93
C GLY A 250 31.42 -57.97 -10.86
N LEU A 251 30.45 -58.63 -10.21
CA LEU A 251 30.53 -59.86 -9.38
C LEU A 251 30.79 -59.76 -7.86
N SER A 252 29.87 -60.45 -7.17
CA SER A 252 29.90 -61.13 -5.86
C SER A 252 29.89 -60.30 -4.57
#